data_AF-A0A5C6CN58-F1
#
_entry.id   AF-A0A5C6CN58-F1
#
_cell.length_a   1.000
_cell.length_b   1.000
_cell.length_c   1.000
_cell.angle_alpha   90.00
_cell.angle_beta   90.00
_cell.angle_gamma   90.00
#
_symmetry.space_group_name_H-M   'P 1'
#
loop_
_entity.id
_entity.type
_entity.pdbx_description
1 polymer ?
#
loop_
_entity_poly.entity_id
_entity_poly.type
_entity_poly.pdbx_seq_one_letter_code
_entity_poly.pdbx_strand_id
1 'polypeptide(L)'
;MSPYHRPLFCRSATVGLIMATLWLFPQTGWAQRGELIESLFRTIAEAQLEREQQKERSTRPQQPPPRPPGNAARPTNVPIAPSPLPNGNPTIARAQVPTINVRSREAADFAQQLVDFYVTMERLVVDLREHSARNPNLRPLLPQAYRISADARTLIQSCDQLASLQPIVPAYAELDTRWRQLSFSLRSLDQLDEACQRSIRRGDQLVSAMERQLQMGPQFDRSRLRDLMIVGSTCMETLIDDLQLASIPSKQAEELTHDCRLLQQKLLSQAEHVAGGSYEDVVSRFSEFVGQWSSLGRRISAIDDRHLHRRLDRIRDVGNQTYALLWIPPPTTAVDVRAASLRLESNISNLLDQLTLRAMGTLRPTDQIRVMESSRRLYDQSRQLQTATARSAPVSELASIFKTVDRDWNSLRDSFLQMGTLANGVIFEIDKLCEQLRVALNVSAAGGAPVDLANLVQAAASLEGEAAYLDADIQRFSRYISSQPRRESLVDGSKDFYIHAKRLHSQLSARADFGELQREASHLMDGWEQLSREITDLQRNGIPTRSAESMQRAHREMVPFVAQLGAALLER
;
A
#
# COMPACT_ATOMS: atom_id res chain seq x y z
N MET A 1 -38.04 14.73 -58.63
CA MET A 1 -38.82 15.92 -59.03
C MET A 1 -39.26 16.67 -57.77
N SER A 2 -38.55 17.74 -57.45
CA SER A 2 -39.06 18.90 -56.67
C SER A 2 -39.91 19.77 -57.62
N PRO A 3 -40.53 20.92 -57.25
CA PRO A 3 -40.61 21.60 -55.94
C PRO A 3 -41.98 22.24 -55.63
N TYR A 4 -42.16 22.83 -54.44
CA TYR A 4 -42.79 24.16 -54.31
C TYR A 4 -42.22 24.92 -53.10
N HIS A 5 -41.93 26.20 -53.33
CA HIS A 5 -41.24 27.18 -52.50
C HIS A 5 -42.24 28.17 -51.84
N ARG A 6 -41.95 28.57 -50.57
CA ARG A 6 -41.91 29.93 -49.91
C ARG A 6 -43.00 31.01 -50.22
N PRO A 7 -43.33 32.00 -49.32
CA PRO A 7 -42.43 32.95 -48.59
C PRO A 7 -42.82 33.25 -47.10
N LEU A 8 -41.95 33.67 -46.17
CA LEU A 8 -41.26 34.97 -45.88
C LEU A 8 -42.17 36.17 -45.48
N PHE A 9 -41.91 36.71 -44.26
CA PHE A 9 -41.91 38.12 -43.74
C PHE A 9 -42.49 38.15 -42.28
N CYS A 10 -41.80 38.52 -41.19
CA CYS A 10 -40.91 39.64 -40.80
C CYS A 10 -41.66 40.79 -40.06
N ARG A 11 -41.31 41.02 -38.78
CA ARG A 11 -41.27 42.26 -37.94
C ARG A 11 -41.39 41.87 -36.44
N SER A 12 -40.41 42.00 -35.54
CA SER A 12 -39.54 43.11 -35.05
C SER A 12 -40.21 44.08 -34.06
N ALA A 13 -39.83 43.98 -32.78
CA ALA A 13 -39.69 45.04 -31.74
C ALA A 13 -39.32 44.31 -30.42
N THR A 14 -38.07 44.24 -29.92
CA THR A 14 -37.12 45.24 -29.38
C THR A 14 -37.55 45.91 -28.07
N VAL A 15 -36.59 45.97 -27.12
CA VAL A 15 -36.53 46.63 -25.80
C VAL A 15 -36.75 45.64 -24.63
N GLY A 16 -35.82 45.43 -23.67
CA GLY A 16 -34.61 46.18 -23.37
C GLY A 16 -33.61 45.43 -22.47
N LEU A 17 -32.42 46.00 -22.52
CA LEU A 17 -31.12 45.72 -21.92
C LEU A 17 -31.12 45.94 -20.38
N ILE A 18 -30.18 45.25 -19.69
CA ILE A 18 -29.38 45.65 -18.50
C ILE A 18 -29.41 44.62 -17.35
N MET A 19 -28.36 43.79 -17.26
CA MET A 19 -27.41 43.72 -16.13
C MET A 19 -26.45 42.53 -16.35
N ALA A 20 -25.26 42.86 -16.81
CA ALA A 20 -24.09 42.00 -16.74
C ALA A 20 -23.42 42.18 -15.38
N THR A 21 -23.14 41.09 -14.66
CA THR A 21 -22.00 40.93 -13.74
C THR A 21 -22.01 39.52 -13.14
N LEU A 22 -20.82 38.90 -13.05
CA LEU A 22 -20.48 37.59 -12.40
C LEU A 22 -20.81 36.38 -13.30
N TRP A 23 -19.89 35.53 -13.77
CA TRP A 23 -18.67 35.02 -13.15
C TRP A 23 -17.58 34.75 -14.21
N LEU A 24 -16.51 35.54 -14.15
CA LEU A 24 -15.18 35.13 -14.58
C LEU A 24 -14.54 34.43 -13.38
N PHE A 25 -14.52 33.09 -13.38
CA PHE A 25 -13.61 32.35 -12.51
C PHE A 25 -12.33 32.05 -13.29
N PRO A 26 -11.14 32.36 -12.75
CA PRO A 26 -9.90 32.04 -13.40
C PRO A 26 -9.61 30.54 -13.27
N GLN A 27 -9.45 29.85 -14.39
CA GLN A 27 -8.88 28.48 -14.46
C GLN A 27 -7.35 28.52 -14.32
N THR A 28 -6.84 29.15 -13.27
CA THR A 28 -5.41 29.17 -12.94
C THR A 28 -5.21 28.46 -11.61
N GLY A 29 -4.87 27.17 -11.65
CA GLY A 29 -4.61 26.39 -10.43
C GLY A 29 -4.12 24.95 -10.63
N TRP A 30 -4.15 24.42 -11.86
CA TRP A 30 -3.76 23.03 -12.12
C TRP A 30 -2.24 22.81 -12.17
N ALA A 31 -1.44 23.84 -12.50
CA ALA A 31 0.02 23.73 -12.57
C ALA A 31 0.72 23.74 -11.19
N GLN A 32 0.13 24.38 -10.17
CA GLN A 32 0.71 24.47 -8.82
C GLN A 32 0.57 23.17 -8.01
N ARG A 33 -0.39 22.30 -8.35
CA ARG A 33 -0.68 21.08 -7.57
C ARG A 33 0.34 19.96 -7.77
N GLY A 34 1.00 19.90 -8.93
CA GLY A 34 2.11 18.96 -9.17
C GLY A 34 3.37 19.33 -8.40
N GLU A 35 3.63 20.64 -8.25
CA GLU A 35 4.74 21.19 -7.46
C GLU A 35 4.58 20.88 -5.96
N LEU A 36 3.34 20.84 -5.46
CA LEU A 36 3.02 20.50 -4.07
C LEU A 36 3.37 19.04 -3.76
N ILE A 37 2.97 18.10 -4.62
CA ILE A 37 3.30 16.66 -4.47
C ILE A 37 4.82 16.44 -4.58
N GLU A 38 5.48 17.13 -5.51
CA GLU A 38 6.94 17.09 -5.66
C GLU A 38 7.66 17.66 -4.43
N SER A 39 7.15 18.75 -3.85
CA SER A 39 7.67 19.34 -2.60
C SER A 39 7.50 18.40 -1.41
N LEU A 40 6.41 17.63 -1.33
CA LEU A 40 6.18 16.62 -0.30
C LEU A 40 7.20 15.49 -0.41
N PHE A 41 7.40 14.93 -1.61
CA PHE A 41 8.40 13.87 -1.82
C PHE A 41 9.83 14.35 -1.59
N ARG A 42 10.15 15.59 -1.98
CA ARG A 42 11.45 16.23 -1.73
C ARG A 42 11.70 16.42 -0.23
N THR A 43 10.70 16.91 0.51
CA THR A 43 10.79 17.10 1.96
C THR A 43 11.02 15.77 2.69
N ILE A 44 10.40 14.67 2.23
CA ILE A 44 10.64 13.32 2.77
C ILE A 44 12.11 12.90 2.55
N ALA A 45 12.65 13.12 1.35
CA ALA A 45 14.02 12.73 1.01
C ALA A 45 15.06 13.57 1.79
N GLU A 46 14.86 14.88 1.89
CA GLU A 46 15.75 15.81 2.61
C GLU A 46 15.73 15.52 4.13
N ALA A 47 14.56 15.28 4.72
CA ALA A 47 14.43 14.99 6.14
C ALA A 47 14.98 13.61 6.56
N GLN A 48 15.13 12.66 5.62
CA GLN A 48 15.85 11.41 5.88
C GLN A 48 17.36 11.61 5.82
N LEU A 49 17.85 12.40 4.88
CA LEU A 49 19.26 12.69 4.69
C LEU A 49 19.85 13.48 5.88
N GLU A 50 19.10 14.41 6.47
CA GLU A 50 19.51 15.13 7.70
C GLU A 50 19.58 14.21 8.93
N ARG A 51 18.73 13.19 9.01
CA ARG A 51 18.67 12.23 10.13
C ARG A 51 19.95 11.39 10.20
N GLU A 52 20.51 11.04 9.05
CA GLU A 52 21.76 10.30 8.97
C GLU A 52 22.95 11.19 9.34
N GLN A 53 22.98 12.43 8.83
CA GLN A 53 24.05 13.38 9.18
C GLN A 53 24.08 13.75 10.67
N GLN A 54 22.91 13.89 11.32
CA GLN A 54 22.85 14.15 12.76
C GLN A 54 23.28 12.93 13.59
N LYS A 55 22.88 11.72 13.18
CA LYS A 55 23.28 10.47 13.85
C LYS A 55 24.79 10.26 13.75
N GLU A 56 25.42 10.63 12.63
CA GLU A 56 26.88 10.63 12.47
C GLU A 56 27.59 11.64 13.38
N ARG A 57 27.02 12.85 13.55
CA ARG A 57 27.60 13.88 14.42
C ARG A 57 27.57 13.51 15.91
N SER A 58 26.52 12.82 16.37
CA SER A 58 26.39 12.40 17.77
C SER A 58 27.26 11.19 18.14
N THR A 59 27.75 10.42 17.17
CA THR A 59 28.47 9.16 17.42
C THR A 59 29.99 9.26 17.21
N ARG A 60 30.52 10.45 16.90
CA ARG A 60 31.97 10.64 16.66
C ARG A 60 32.72 10.69 18.01
N PRO A 61 33.51 9.66 18.38
CA PRO A 61 34.31 9.69 19.60
C PRO A 61 35.46 10.69 19.45
N GLN A 62 35.80 11.41 20.53
CA GLN A 62 37.00 12.27 20.56
C GLN A 62 38.24 11.45 20.18
N GLN A 63 38.91 11.87 19.10
CA GLN A 63 40.11 11.25 18.58
C GLN A 63 41.25 11.36 19.60
N PRO A 64 41.89 10.25 20.01
CA PRO A 64 43.11 10.30 20.83
C PRO A 64 44.29 10.85 20.00
N PRO A 65 45.30 11.46 20.65
CA PRO A 65 46.43 12.10 19.97
C PRO A 65 47.25 11.10 19.12
N PRO A 66 47.88 11.58 18.04
CA PRO A 66 48.55 10.73 17.06
C PRO A 66 49.75 10.01 17.68
N ARG A 67 49.77 8.67 17.57
CA ARG A 67 50.97 7.85 17.85
C ARG A 67 51.96 7.93 16.68
N PRO A 68 53.28 7.82 16.94
CA PRO A 68 54.31 7.90 15.91
C PRO A 68 54.25 6.69 14.95
N PRO A 69 54.72 6.88 13.70
CA PRO A 69 54.50 5.94 12.60
C PRO A 69 55.32 4.67 12.78
N GLY A 70 54.67 3.58 13.15
CA GLY A 70 55.15 2.23 12.92
C GLY A 70 54.80 1.80 11.49
N ASN A 71 55.77 1.22 10.79
CA ASN A 71 55.68 0.74 9.40
C ASN A 71 54.36 -0.03 9.12
N ALA A 72 53.36 0.68 8.60
CA ALA A 72 52.10 0.11 8.14
C ALA A 72 52.25 -0.29 6.68
N ALA A 73 51.81 -1.50 6.36
CA ALA A 73 51.63 -1.99 5.01
C ALA A 73 50.91 -0.94 4.15
N ARG A 74 51.42 -0.69 2.94
CA ARG A 74 50.81 0.22 1.96
C ARG A 74 49.30 -0.05 1.87
N PRO A 75 48.43 0.96 2.06
CA PRO A 75 47.00 0.78 1.80
C PRO A 75 46.82 0.40 0.33
N THR A 76 46.18 -0.75 0.11
CA THR A 76 45.77 -1.18 -1.23
C THR A 76 44.58 -0.31 -1.62
N ASN A 77 44.85 0.85 -2.22
CA ASN A 77 43.79 1.67 -2.81
C ASN A 77 43.26 0.94 -4.04
N VAL A 78 42.18 0.18 -3.87
CA VAL A 78 41.44 -0.42 -4.98
C VAL A 78 40.39 0.60 -5.41
N PRO A 79 40.56 1.29 -6.56
CA PRO A 79 39.50 2.13 -7.09
C PRO A 79 38.31 1.22 -7.47
N ILE A 80 37.20 1.41 -6.76
CA ILE A 80 35.94 0.72 -7.03
C ILE A 80 35.25 1.46 -8.17
N ALA A 81 35.05 0.78 -9.30
CA ALA A 81 34.35 1.31 -10.47
C ALA A 81 33.13 0.43 -10.75
N PRO A 82 31.95 0.98 -11.08
CA PRO A 82 30.77 0.18 -11.34
C PRO A 82 31.02 -0.80 -12.49
N SER A 83 30.58 -2.05 -12.31
CA SER A 83 30.73 -3.08 -13.35
C SER A 83 29.99 -2.65 -14.62
N PRO A 84 30.57 -2.83 -15.82
CA PRO A 84 29.86 -2.51 -17.06
C PRO A 84 28.59 -3.36 -17.17
N LEU A 85 27.44 -2.70 -17.21
CA LEU A 85 26.14 -3.36 -17.34
C LEU A 85 26.02 -4.00 -18.73
N PRO A 86 25.53 -5.24 -18.83
CA PRO A 86 25.18 -5.84 -20.11
C PRO A 86 23.97 -5.08 -20.68
N ASN A 87 24.18 -4.30 -21.75
CA ASN A 87 23.16 -3.64 -22.58
C ASN A 87 22.45 -2.37 -22.04
N GLY A 88 23.17 -1.39 -21.49
CA GLY A 88 22.60 -0.09 -21.10
C GLY A 88 23.04 1.08 -22.00
N ASN A 89 22.09 1.96 -22.37
CA ASN A 89 22.40 3.26 -22.99
C ASN A 89 23.33 4.06 -22.04
N PRO A 90 24.46 4.62 -22.52
CA PRO A 90 25.49 5.27 -21.69
C PRO A 90 25.08 6.64 -21.12
N THR A 91 23.82 7.06 -21.27
CA THR A 91 23.37 8.44 -21.00
C THR A 91 22.71 8.64 -19.64
N ILE A 92 22.50 7.59 -18.84
CA ILE A 92 22.20 7.80 -17.42
C ILE A 92 23.48 8.37 -16.82
N ALA A 93 23.42 9.65 -16.47
CA ALA A 93 24.54 10.43 -15.96
C ALA A 93 25.38 9.58 -15.02
N ARG A 94 26.70 9.55 -15.24
CA ARG A 94 27.68 9.01 -14.29
C ARG A 94 27.48 9.76 -12.97
N ALA A 95 26.53 9.30 -12.14
CA ALA A 95 26.44 9.68 -10.76
C ALA A 95 27.83 9.39 -10.21
N GLN A 96 28.48 10.43 -9.69
CA GLN A 96 29.84 10.34 -9.19
C GLN A 96 29.85 9.36 -8.03
N VAL A 97 30.11 8.08 -8.31
CA VAL A 97 30.29 7.06 -7.29
C VAL A 97 31.52 7.50 -6.49
N PRO A 98 31.41 7.70 -5.16
CA PRO A 98 32.53 8.10 -4.35
C PRO A 98 33.67 7.10 -4.51
N THR A 99 34.91 7.56 -4.63
CA THR A 99 36.08 6.68 -4.51
C THR A 99 36.17 6.21 -3.06
N ILE A 100 36.07 4.90 -2.83
CA ILE A 100 36.05 4.28 -1.50
C ILE A 100 37.43 3.68 -1.23
N ASN A 101 38.08 4.03 -0.11
CA ASN A 101 39.36 3.47 0.28
C ASN A 101 39.16 2.38 1.33
N VAL A 102 39.18 1.12 0.91
CA VAL A 102 38.97 -0.03 1.80
C VAL A 102 40.29 -0.70 2.15
N ARG A 103 40.47 -1.14 3.41
CA ARG A 103 41.74 -1.73 3.89
C ARG A 103 41.84 -3.25 3.73
N SER A 104 40.71 -3.91 3.51
CA SER A 104 40.61 -5.36 3.33
C SER A 104 40.11 -5.69 1.92
N ARG A 105 40.63 -6.77 1.33
CA ARG A 105 40.15 -7.29 0.04
C ARG A 105 38.69 -7.73 0.13
N GLU A 106 38.31 -8.40 1.21
CA GLU A 106 36.91 -8.80 1.42
C GLU A 106 36.01 -7.56 1.46
N ALA A 107 36.41 -6.53 2.20
CA ALA A 107 35.60 -5.32 2.26
C ALA A 107 35.58 -4.53 0.93
N ALA A 108 36.62 -4.63 0.10
CA ALA A 108 36.60 -4.11 -1.27
C ALA A 108 35.61 -4.89 -2.17
N ASP A 109 35.60 -6.22 -2.09
CA ASP A 109 34.67 -7.07 -2.84
C ASP A 109 33.21 -6.80 -2.43
N PHE A 110 32.96 -6.63 -1.13
CA PHE A 110 31.65 -6.26 -0.59
C PHE A 110 31.22 -4.87 -1.09
N ALA A 111 32.10 -3.88 -0.99
CA ALA A 111 31.82 -2.52 -1.42
C ALA A 111 31.55 -2.45 -2.93
N GLN A 112 32.24 -3.25 -3.75
CA GLN A 112 31.95 -3.37 -5.18
C GLN A 112 30.55 -3.95 -5.44
N GLN A 113 30.15 -5.01 -4.73
CA GLN A 113 28.80 -5.58 -4.86
C GLN A 113 27.71 -4.58 -4.43
N LEU A 114 27.98 -3.80 -3.39
CA LEU A 114 27.06 -2.76 -2.91
C LEU A 114 26.94 -1.60 -3.91
N VAL A 115 28.04 -1.20 -4.56
CA VAL A 115 28.01 -0.21 -5.66
C VAL A 115 27.20 -0.74 -6.84
N ASP A 116 27.41 -2.00 -7.24
CA ASP A 116 26.64 -2.63 -8.32
C ASP A 116 25.14 -2.73 -7.95
N PHE A 117 24.82 -2.97 -6.67
CA PHE A 117 23.44 -2.99 -6.16
C PHE A 117 22.82 -1.59 -6.23
N TYR A 118 23.53 -0.55 -5.79
CA TYR A 118 23.09 0.84 -5.88
C TYR A 118 22.80 1.26 -7.33
N VAL A 119 23.70 0.96 -8.27
CA VAL A 119 23.48 1.24 -9.70
C VAL A 119 22.26 0.49 -10.25
N THR A 120 22.06 -0.76 -9.82
CA THR A 120 20.87 -1.55 -10.18
C THR A 120 19.59 -0.91 -9.62
N MET A 121 19.64 -0.37 -8.41
CA MET A 121 18.52 0.33 -7.77
C MET A 121 18.16 1.65 -8.43
N GLU A 122 19.14 2.50 -8.76
CA GLU A 122 18.90 3.75 -9.47
C GLU A 122 18.22 3.49 -10.82
N ARG A 123 18.68 2.47 -11.55
CA ARG A 123 18.02 2.05 -12.80
C ARG A 123 16.58 1.59 -12.55
N LEU A 124 16.39 0.73 -11.56
CA LEU A 124 15.05 0.23 -11.21
C LEU A 124 14.11 1.39 -10.85
N VAL A 125 14.57 2.40 -10.11
CA VAL A 125 13.79 3.59 -9.77
C VAL A 125 13.34 4.36 -11.02
N VAL A 126 14.24 4.55 -11.99
CA VAL A 126 13.91 5.21 -13.27
C VAL A 126 12.86 4.40 -14.03
N ASP A 127 13.07 3.09 -14.17
CA ASP A 127 12.14 2.19 -14.86
C ASP A 127 10.76 2.19 -14.17
N LEU A 128 10.73 2.09 -12.84
CA LEU A 128 9.49 2.12 -12.05
C LEU A 128 8.75 3.45 -12.19
N ARG A 129 9.47 4.58 -12.27
CA ARG A 129 8.85 5.90 -12.47
C ARG A 129 8.16 5.98 -13.82
N GLU A 130 8.80 5.50 -14.89
CA GLU A 130 8.18 5.42 -16.22
C GLU A 130 6.94 4.52 -16.21
N HIS A 131 7.03 3.34 -15.60
CA HIS A 131 5.91 2.40 -15.51
C HIS A 131 4.77 2.90 -14.63
N SER A 132 5.06 3.69 -13.60
CA SER A 132 4.04 4.23 -12.68
C SER A 132 3.04 5.19 -13.35
N ALA A 133 3.41 5.75 -14.51
CA ALA A 133 2.50 6.54 -15.33
C ALA A 133 1.40 5.66 -15.97
N ARG A 134 1.73 4.40 -16.31
CA ARG A 134 0.80 3.43 -16.92
C ARG A 134 0.12 2.54 -15.88
N ASN A 135 0.81 2.25 -14.78
CA ASN A 135 0.33 1.40 -13.70
C ASN A 135 0.35 2.17 -12.36
N PRO A 136 -0.80 2.75 -11.95
CA PRO A 136 -0.91 3.51 -10.70
C PRO A 136 -0.53 2.71 -9.45
N ASN A 137 -0.62 1.37 -9.48
CA ASN A 137 -0.29 0.50 -8.35
C ASN A 137 1.22 0.51 -8.01
N LEU A 138 2.07 1.03 -8.91
CA LEU A 138 3.50 1.20 -8.65
C LEU A 138 3.81 2.47 -7.83
N ARG A 139 2.93 3.48 -7.84
CA ARG A 139 3.19 4.76 -7.17
C ARG A 139 3.44 4.62 -5.66
N PRO A 140 2.68 3.79 -4.91
CA PRO A 140 2.95 3.57 -3.49
C PRO A 140 4.30 2.91 -3.20
N LEU A 141 4.91 2.23 -4.17
CA LEU A 141 6.20 1.52 -4.01
C LEU A 141 7.41 2.41 -4.32
N LEU A 142 7.23 3.47 -5.10
CA LEU A 142 8.33 4.38 -5.47
C LEU A 142 9.08 4.97 -4.27
N PRO A 143 8.43 5.47 -3.21
CA PRO A 143 9.14 6.01 -2.04
C PRO A 143 10.05 4.97 -1.37
N GLN A 144 9.64 3.70 -1.36
CA GLN A 144 10.45 2.62 -0.79
C GLN A 144 11.69 2.35 -1.65
N ALA A 145 11.55 2.39 -2.98
CA ALA A 145 12.67 2.23 -3.90
C ALA A 145 13.69 3.37 -3.78
N TYR A 146 13.23 4.62 -3.68
CA TYR A 146 14.11 5.77 -3.41
C TYR A 146 14.84 5.64 -2.07
N ARG A 147 14.11 5.24 -1.03
CA ARG A 147 14.68 5.02 0.30
C ARG A 147 15.82 3.99 0.26
N ILE A 148 15.58 2.82 -0.33
CA ILE A 148 16.60 1.76 -0.49
C ILE A 148 17.81 2.27 -1.27
N SER A 149 17.61 3.10 -2.30
CA SER A 149 18.73 3.72 -3.03
C SER A 149 19.56 4.65 -2.14
N ALA A 150 18.89 5.49 -1.34
CA ALA A 150 19.55 6.38 -0.39
C ALA A 150 20.31 5.60 0.69
N ASP A 151 19.69 4.56 1.27
CA ASP A 151 20.34 3.71 2.27
C ASP A 151 21.58 3.00 1.72
N ALA A 152 21.49 2.49 0.48
CA ALA A 152 22.63 1.86 -0.18
C ALA A 152 23.77 2.86 -0.36
N ARG A 153 23.46 4.12 -0.74
CA ARG A 153 24.45 5.19 -0.85
C ARG A 153 25.11 5.54 0.49
N THR A 154 24.34 5.61 1.57
CA THR A 154 24.88 5.87 2.92
C THR A 154 25.75 4.71 3.40
N LEU A 155 25.35 3.47 3.09
CA LEU A 155 26.14 2.29 3.41
C LEU A 155 27.46 2.24 2.61
N ILE A 156 27.45 2.68 1.34
CA ILE A 156 28.65 2.87 0.50
C ILE A 156 29.62 3.85 1.16
N GLN A 157 29.14 4.96 1.71
CA GLN A 157 29.98 5.94 2.41
C GLN A 157 30.56 5.36 3.71
N SER A 158 29.76 4.56 4.43
CA SER A 158 30.17 3.86 5.65
C SER A 158 31.23 2.77 5.40
N CYS A 159 31.41 2.34 4.14
CA CYS A 159 32.46 1.41 3.75
C CYS A 159 33.86 2.03 3.69
N ASP A 160 33.97 3.37 3.68
CA ASP A 160 35.28 4.03 3.65
C ASP A 160 36.09 3.71 4.91
N GLN A 161 37.36 3.34 4.72
CA GLN A 161 38.32 3.02 5.77
C GLN A 161 37.97 1.81 6.65
N LEU A 162 36.99 0.98 6.26
CA LEU A 162 36.69 -0.25 7.00
C LEU A 162 37.87 -1.23 6.98
N ALA A 163 38.24 -1.68 8.18
CA ALA A 163 39.17 -2.80 8.38
C ALA A 163 38.46 -4.16 8.40
N SER A 164 37.17 -4.19 8.74
CA SER A 164 36.35 -5.39 8.86
C SER A 164 34.89 -5.07 8.52
N LEU A 165 34.11 -6.08 8.13
CA LEU A 165 32.70 -5.94 7.78
C LEU A 165 31.74 -5.91 9.00
N GLN A 166 32.20 -6.22 10.20
CA GLN A 166 31.33 -6.27 11.39
C GLN A 166 30.55 -4.97 11.69
N PRO A 167 31.15 -3.76 11.58
CA PRO A 167 30.43 -2.52 11.89
C PRO A 167 29.24 -2.23 10.96
N ILE A 168 29.25 -2.75 9.74
CA ILE A 168 28.19 -2.49 8.75
C ILE A 168 27.05 -3.50 8.79
N VAL A 169 27.23 -4.63 9.46
CA VAL A 169 26.24 -5.72 9.55
C VAL A 169 24.84 -5.22 9.93
N PRO A 170 24.66 -4.40 11.00
CA PRO A 170 23.32 -3.94 11.38
C PRO A 170 22.66 -3.05 10.33
N ALA A 171 23.40 -2.13 9.73
CA ALA A 171 22.88 -1.23 8.70
C ALA A 171 22.54 -1.99 7.40
N TYR A 172 23.35 -2.98 7.04
CA TYR A 172 23.07 -3.86 5.92
C TYR A 172 21.84 -4.74 6.18
N ALA A 173 21.66 -5.27 7.39
CA ALA A 173 20.48 -6.07 7.73
C ALA A 173 19.17 -5.30 7.50
N GLU A 174 19.13 -4.02 7.88
CA GLU A 174 17.97 -3.15 7.61
C GLU A 174 17.76 -2.87 6.11
N LEU A 175 18.85 -2.76 5.33
CA LEU A 175 18.79 -2.63 3.88
C LEU A 175 18.22 -3.90 3.22
N ASP A 176 18.70 -5.08 3.63
CA ASP A 176 18.25 -6.38 3.15
C ASP A 176 16.74 -6.58 3.39
N THR A 177 16.27 -6.37 4.63
CA THR A 177 14.84 -6.50 4.96
C THR A 177 13.96 -5.64 4.06
N ARG A 178 14.35 -4.38 3.83
CA ARG A 178 13.61 -3.44 2.98
C ARG A 178 13.66 -3.83 1.51
N TRP A 179 14.83 -4.22 1.01
CA TRP A 179 14.99 -4.70 -0.36
C TRP A 179 14.10 -5.92 -0.62
N ARG A 180 14.13 -6.92 0.25
CA ARG A 180 13.32 -8.14 0.07
C ARG A 180 11.83 -7.84 0.07
N GLN A 181 11.37 -6.95 0.95
CA GLN A 181 9.98 -6.49 0.95
C GLN A 181 9.60 -5.81 -0.37
N LEU A 182 10.44 -4.92 -0.88
CA LEU A 182 10.21 -4.27 -2.17
C LEU A 182 10.25 -5.27 -3.33
N SER A 183 11.27 -6.13 -3.38
CA SER A 183 11.45 -7.17 -4.40
C SER A 183 10.23 -8.09 -4.46
N PHE A 184 9.74 -8.55 -3.31
CA PHE A 184 8.52 -9.36 -3.22
C PHE A 184 7.29 -8.59 -3.73
N SER A 185 7.10 -7.35 -3.28
CA SER A 185 5.96 -6.52 -3.70
C SER A 185 5.98 -6.28 -5.22
N LEU A 186 7.15 -5.98 -5.78
CA LEU A 186 7.31 -5.79 -7.22
C LEU A 186 7.05 -7.09 -8.00
N ARG A 187 7.54 -8.23 -7.53
CA ARG A 187 7.29 -9.54 -8.19
C ARG A 187 5.83 -9.96 -8.15
N SER A 188 5.06 -9.49 -7.16
CA SER A 188 3.61 -9.72 -7.12
C SER A 188 2.83 -8.90 -8.15
N LEU A 189 3.49 -7.97 -8.85
CA LEU A 189 2.88 -7.17 -9.92
C LEU A 189 3.16 -7.82 -11.28
N ASP A 190 2.11 -8.36 -11.89
CA ASP A 190 2.20 -9.09 -13.16
C ASP A 190 2.52 -8.21 -14.40
N GLN A 191 2.62 -6.89 -14.23
CA GLN A 191 2.76 -5.92 -15.33
C GLN A 191 4.13 -5.24 -15.41
N LEU A 192 5.15 -5.79 -14.76
CA LEU A 192 6.52 -5.30 -14.89
C LEU A 192 7.14 -5.80 -16.20
N ASP A 193 7.79 -4.91 -16.94
CA ASP A 193 8.53 -5.28 -18.13
C ASP A 193 9.75 -6.15 -17.81
N GLU A 194 10.33 -6.77 -18.85
CA GLU A 194 11.51 -7.61 -18.68
C GLU A 194 12.74 -6.84 -18.17
N ALA A 195 12.78 -5.50 -18.34
CA ALA A 195 13.86 -4.67 -17.82
C ALA A 195 13.78 -4.56 -16.28
N CYS A 196 12.63 -4.18 -15.73
CA CYS A 196 12.37 -4.16 -14.29
C CYS A 196 12.61 -5.53 -13.67
N GLN A 197 12.07 -6.60 -14.28
CA GLN A 197 12.25 -7.96 -13.78
C GLN A 197 13.72 -8.41 -13.79
N ARG A 198 14.53 -7.96 -14.75
CA ARG A 198 15.99 -8.22 -14.75
C ARG A 198 16.69 -7.44 -13.64
N SER A 199 16.36 -6.17 -13.44
CA SER A 199 16.91 -5.33 -12.36
C SER A 199 16.60 -5.93 -10.99
N ILE A 200 15.35 -6.39 -10.76
CA ILE A 200 14.95 -7.07 -9.53
C ILE A 200 15.79 -8.34 -9.31
N ARG A 201 15.81 -9.25 -10.30
CA ARG A 201 16.60 -10.50 -10.21
C ARG A 201 18.09 -10.23 -9.96
N ARG A 202 18.66 -9.19 -10.57
CA ARG A 202 20.04 -8.78 -10.36
C ARG A 202 20.26 -8.26 -8.94
N GLY A 203 19.35 -7.44 -8.42
CA GLY A 203 19.39 -6.96 -7.04
C GLY A 203 19.37 -8.12 -6.04
N ASP A 204 18.50 -9.11 -6.25
CA ASP A 204 18.41 -10.29 -5.37
C ASP A 204 19.68 -11.14 -5.39
N GLN A 205 20.32 -11.30 -6.56
CA GLN A 205 21.60 -12.01 -6.68
C GLN A 205 22.72 -11.30 -5.91
N LEU A 206 22.77 -9.96 -5.99
CA LEU A 206 23.79 -9.15 -5.30
C LEU A 206 23.58 -9.18 -3.80
N VAL A 207 22.34 -9.06 -3.32
CA VAL A 207 22.00 -9.19 -1.90
C VAL A 207 22.37 -10.58 -1.38
N SER A 208 21.99 -11.65 -2.09
CA SER A 208 22.36 -13.01 -1.71
C SER A 208 23.88 -13.28 -1.71
N ALA A 209 24.66 -12.52 -2.51
CA ALA A 209 26.11 -12.61 -2.50
C ALA A 209 26.71 -11.88 -1.28
N MET A 210 26.22 -10.68 -0.99
CA MET A 210 26.61 -9.89 0.17
C MET A 210 26.26 -10.58 1.50
N GLU A 211 25.08 -11.21 1.61
CA GLU A 211 24.69 -12.01 2.79
C GLU A 211 25.66 -13.17 3.06
N ARG A 212 26.02 -13.94 2.03
CA ARG A 212 26.99 -15.03 2.13
C ARG A 212 28.35 -14.52 2.60
N GLN A 213 28.76 -13.34 2.13
CA GLN A 213 30.01 -12.72 2.53
C GLN A 213 29.99 -12.24 3.98
N LEU A 214 28.85 -11.74 4.46
CA LEU A 214 28.65 -11.33 5.84
C LEU A 214 28.33 -12.49 6.80
N GLN A 215 28.19 -13.72 6.27
CA GLN A 215 27.78 -14.91 7.02
C GLN A 215 26.43 -14.72 7.73
N MET A 216 25.53 -13.99 7.08
CA MET A 216 24.18 -13.74 7.60
C MET A 216 23.16 -14.56 6.82
N GLY A 217 22.12 -15.00 7.52
CA GLY A 217 20.91 -15.52 6.88
C GLY A 217 19.98 -14.38 6.41
N PRO A 218 18.92 -14.70 5.65
CA PRO A 218 17.88 -13.74 5.27
C PRO A 218 17.28 -13.00 6.47
N GLN A 219 17.17 -11.66 6.39
CA GLN A 219 16.72 -10.83 7.52
C GLN A 219 15.24 -10.44 7.40
N PHE A 220 14.36 -11.10 8.15
CA PHE A 220 12.92 -10.80 8.20
C PHE A 220 12.52 -10.20 9.55
N ASP A 221 11.39 -9.49 9.57
CA ASP A 221 10.84 -8.90 10.80
C ASP A 221 10.23 -9.99 11.71
N ARG A 222 11.09 -10.55 12.56
CA ARG A 222 10.71 -11.59 13.55
C ARG A 222 9.62 -11.11 14.50
N SER A 223 9.68 -9.84 14.92
CA SER A 223 8.74 -9.29 15.89
C SER A 223 7.34 -9.23 15.31
N ARG A 224 7.22 -8.66 14.11
CA ARG A 224 5.96 -8.57 13.40
C ARG A 224 5.42 -9.94 12.98
N LEU A 225 6.31 -10.86 12.59
CA LEU A 225 5.90 -12.23 12.26
C LEU A 225 5.29 -12.95 13.47
N ARG A 226 5.94 -12.85 14.64
CA ARG A 226 5.41 -13.41 15.89
C ARG A 226 4.05 -12.79 16.22
N ASP A 227 3.93 -11.48 16.12
CA ASP A 227 2.69 -10.77 16.43
C ASP A 227 1.57 -11.19 15.47
N LEU A 228 1.85 -11.38 14.17
CA LEU A 228 0.88 -11.93 13.22
C LEU A 228 0.45 -13.36 13.55
N MET A 229 1.36 -14.22 14.01
CA MET A 229 0.99 -15.58 14.44
C MET A 229 0.06 -15.56 15.67
N ILE A 230 0.26 -14.63 16.59
CA ILE A 230 -0.64 -14.40 17.75
C ILE A 230 -2.00 -13.85 17.30
N VAL A 231 -2.02 -12.92 16.35
CA VAL A 231 -3.29 -12.45 15.75
C VAL A 231 -4.00 -13.62 15.05
N GLY A 232 -3.27 -14.46 14.34
CA GLY A 232 -3.78 -15.68 13.72
C GLY A 232 -4.40 -16.63 14.73
N SER A 233 -3.75 -16.87 15.87
CA SER A 233 -4.29 -17.73 16.93
C SER A 233 -5.57 -17.15 17.55
N THR A 234 -5.64 -15.83 17.70
CA THR A 234 -6.85 -15.12 18.18
C THR A 234 -8.00 -15.26 17.17
N CYS A 235 -7.71 -15.14 15.88
CA CYS A 235 -8.71 -15.39 14.83
C CYS A 235 -9.22 -16.84 14.86
N MET A 236 -8.35 -17.82 15.11
CA MET A 236 -8.75 -19.23 15.27
C MET A 236 -9.63 -19.46 16.51
N GLU A 237 -9.40 -18.74 17.60
CA GLU A 237 -10.26 -18.77 18.78
C GLU A 237 -11.67 -18.29 18.45
N THR A 238 -11.79 -17.14 17.80
CA THR A 238 -13.11 -16.62 17.38
C THR A 238 -13.81 -17.54 16.37
N LEU A 239 -13.06 -18.30 15.58
CA LEU A 239 -13.62 -19.31 14.67
C LEU A 239 -14.16 -20.52 15.45
N ILE A 240 -13.49 -20.93 16.53
CA ILE A 240 -13.98 -21.99 17.42
C ILE A 240 -15.31 -21.58 18.07
N ASP A 241 -15.42 -20.33 18.53
CA ASP A 241 -16.66 -19.81 19.11
C ASP A 241 -17.79 -19.80 18.07
N ASP A 242 -17.52 -19.33 16.84
CA ASP A 242 -18.51 -19.29 15.76
C ASP A 242 -18.92 -20.71 15.31
N LEU A 243 -18.02 -21.71 15.35
CA LEU A 243 -18.34 -23.11 15.04
C LEU A 243 -19.36 -23.72 16.01
N GLN A 244 -19.37 -23.28 17.27
CA GLN A 244 -20.35 -23.74 18.27
C GLN A 244 -21.74 -23.14 18.04
N LEU A 245 -21.81 -21.99 17.37
CA LEU A 245 -23.05 -21.29 17.04
C LEU A 245 -23.60 -21.69 15.66
N ALA A 246 -22.77 -22.30 14.82
CA ALA A 246 -23.15 -22.71 13.48
C ALA A 246 -24.23 -23.80 13.49
N SER A 247 -25.10 -23.80 12.48
CA SER A 247 -26.21 -24.76 12.34
C SER A 247 -25.73 -26.13 11.81
N ILE A 248 -24.82 -26.78 12.53
CA ILE A 248 -24.23 -28.09 12.18
C ILE A 248 -24.43 -29.12 13.31
N PRO A 249 -24.34 -30.44 13.03
CA PRO A 249 -24.41 -31.46 14.07
C PRO A 249 -23.34 -31.29 15.16
N SER A 250 -23.71 -31.40 16.44
CA SER A 250 -22.80 -31.21 17.60
C SER A 250 -21.48 -31.99 17.47
N LYS A 251 -21.56 -33.26 17.05
CA LYS A 251 -20.38 -34.11 16.86
C LYS A 251 -19.40 -33.52 15.84
N GLN A 252 -19.91 -32.98 14.72
CA GLN A 252 -19.08 -32.35 13.70
C GLN A 252 -18.47 -31.04 14.23
N ALA A 253 -19.23 -30.25 14.98
CA ALA A 253 -18.73 -29.04 15.63
C ALA A 253 -17.60 -29.35 16.63
N GLU A 254 -17.75 -30.39 17.44
CA GLU A 254 -16.75 -30.85 18.41
C GLU A 254 -15.46 -31.32 17.72
N GLU A 255 -15.57 -32.11 16.66
CA GLU A 255 -14.43 -32.57 15.86
C GLU A 255 -13.66 -31.40 15.23
N LEU A 256 -14.37 -30.46 14.58
CA LEU A 256 -13.74 -29.28 13.96
C LEU A 256 -13.12 -28.35 15.02
N THR A 257 -13.80 -28.19 16.16
CA THR A 257 -13.29 -27.41 17.31
C THR A 257 -12.00 -28.02 17.85
N HIS A 258 -11.94 -29.34 18.00
CA HIS A 258 -10.74 -30.05 18.44
C HIS A 258 -9.58 -29.82 17.46
N ASP A 259 -9.81 -30.00 16.16
CA ASP A 259 -8.80 -29.79 15.12
C ASP A 259 -8.30 -28.33 15.10
N CYS A 260 -9.20 -27.36 15.26
CA CYS A 260 -8.85 -25.93 15.36
C CYS A 260 -7.95 -25.65 16.56
N ARG A 261 -8.25 -26.22 17.74
CA ARG A 261 -7.45 -26.03 18.97
C ARG A 261 -6.04 -26.61 18.81
N LEU A 262 -5.89 -27.78 18.20
CA LEU A 262 -4.57 -28.36 17.93
C LEU A 262 -3.73 -27.47 17.01
N LEU A 263 -4.32 -26.94 15.94
CA LEU A 263 -3.61 -26.02 15.04
C LEU A 263 -3.30 -24.68 15.69
N GLN A 264 -4.20 -24.15 16.53
CA GLN A 264 -3.97 -22.93 17.28
C GLN A 264 -2.77 -23.08 18.24
N GLN A 265 -2.69 -24.17 18.98
CA GLN A 265 -1.55 -24.48 19.85
C GLN A 265 -0.23 -24.59 19.06
N LYS A 266 -0.27 -25.23 17.89
CA LYS A 266 0.88 -25.33 16.99
C LYS A 266 1.34 -23.95 16.50
N LEU A 267 0.40 -23.07 16.13
CA LEU A 267 0.70 -21.71 15.69
C LEU A 267 1.34 -20.87 16.80
N LEU A 268 0.85 -20.98 18.04
CA LEU A 268 1.46 -20.30 19.20
C LEU A 268 2.88 -20.81 19.48
N SER A 269 3.09 -22.12 19.43
CA SER A 269 4.43 -22.70 19.56
C SER A 269 5.38 -22.23 18.46
N GLN A 270 4.88 -22.07 17.23
CA GLN A 270 5.66 -21.49 16.14
C GLN A 270 5.99 -20.02 16.39
N ALA A 271 5.06 -19.23 16.95
CA ALA A 271 5.28 -17.82 17.28
C ALA A 271 6.44 -17.64 18.27
N GLU A 272 6.53 -18.50 19.29
CA GLU A 272 7.66 -18.51 20.23
C GLU A 272 8.99 -18.86 19.54
N HIS A 273 8.95 -19.82 18.61
CA HIS A 273 10.12 -20.30 17.88
C HIS A 273 10.71 -19.26 16.91
N VAL A 274 9.88 -18.37 16.36
CA VAL A 274 10.30 -17.31 15.40
C VAL A 274 11.44 -16.44 15.93
N ALA A 275 11.51 -16.22 17.25
CA ALA A 275 12.54 -15.37 17.85
C ALA A 275 13.96 -15.94 17.70
N GLY A 276 14.11 -17.27 17.74
CA GLY A 276 15.40 -17.96 17.69
C GLY A 276 15.63 -18.81 16.43
N GLY A 277 14.59 -19.07 15.64
CA GLY A 277 14.66 -19.92 14.46
C GLY A 277 15.45 -19.30 13.30
N SER A 278 16.09 -20.15 12.51
CA SER A 278 16.59 -19.75 11.19
C SER A 278 15.42 -19.48 10.25
N TYR A 279 15.65 -18.67 9.20
CA TYR A 279 14.62 -18.40 8.19
C TYR A 279 14.05 -19.70 7.59
N GLU A 280 14.90 -20.63 7.17
CA GLU A 280 14.47 -21.90 6.55
C GLU A 280 13.60 -22.76 7.48
N ASP A 281 13.93 -22.81 8.77
CA ASP A 281 13.15 -23.55 9.78
C ASP A 281 11.78 -22.90 10.00
N VAL A 282 11.74 -21.56 10.12
CA VAL A 282 10.48 -20.82 10.24
C VAL A 282 9.59 -21.02 9.00
N VAL A 283 10.16 -20.94 7.80
CA VAL A 283 9.47 -21.18 6.53
C VAL A 283 8.90 -22.60 6.44
N SER A 284 9.70 -23.60 6.80
CA SER A 284 9.30 -25.01 6.78
C SER A 284 8.12 -25.27 7.72
N ARG A 285 8.22 -24.81 8.97
CA ARG A 285 7.15 -24.95 9.98
C ARG A 285 5.87 -24.22 9.58
N PHE A 286 6.00 -23.00 9.06
CA PHE A 286 4.84 -22.25 8.60
C PHE A 286 4.16 -22.95 7.41
N SER A 287 4.93 -23.47 6.46
CA SER A 287 4.40 -24.21 5.31
C SER A 287 3.67 -25.49 5.74
N GLU A 288 4.19 -26.20 6.74
CA GLU A 288 3.53 -27.36 7.33
C GLU A 288 2.20 -26.97 8.00
N PHE A 289 2.19 -25.88 8.76
CA PHE A 289 0.96 -25.32 9.36
C PHE A 289 -0.07 -24.98 8.28
N VAL A 290 0.32 -24.30 7.20
CA VAL A 290 -0.60 -23.94 6.12
C VAL A 290 -1.14 -25.18 5.41
N GLY A 291 -0.34 -26.22 5.22
CA GLY A 291 -0.80 -27.50 4.68
C GLY A 291 -1.96 -28.08 5.51
N GLN A 292 -1.80 -28.13 6.83
CA GLN A 292 -2.83 -28.63 7.74
C GLN A 292 -4.06 -27.71 7.79
N TRP A 293 -3.83 -26.40 7.88
CA TRP A 293 -4.88 -25.37 7.86
C TRP A 293 -5.71 -25.43 6.57
N SER A 294 -5.09 -25.60 5.40
CA SER A 294 -5.80 -25.65 4.11
C SER A 294 -6.79 -26.82 4.02
N SER A 295 -6.48 -27.95 4.67
CA SER A 295 -7.38 -29.10 4.76
C SER A 295 -8.58 -28.78 5.66
N LEU A 296 -8.32 -28.24 6.86
CA LEU A 296 -9.35 -27.87 7.82
C LEU A 296 -10.25 -26.73 7.31
N GLY A 297 -9.65 -25.67 6.78
CA GLY A 297 -10.34 -24.51 6.23
C GLY A 297 -11.30 -24.89 5.08
N ARG A 298 -10.95 -25.89 4.25
CA ARG A 298 -11.87 -26.44 3.23
C ARG A 298 -13.09 -27.13 3.85
N ARG A 299 -12.90 -27.91 4.91
CA ARG A 299 -14.01 -28.56 5.64
C ARG A 299 -14.94 -27.53 6.26
N ILE A 300 -14.37 -26.49 6.87
CA ILE A 300 -15.13 -25.40 7.49
C ILE A 300 -15.85 -24.57 6.42
N SER A 301 -15.17 -24.25 5.31
CA SER A 301 -15.78 -23.47 4.22
C SER A 301 -16.96 -24.17 3.55
N ALA A 302 -17.04 -25.50 3.64
CA ALA A 302 -18.17 -26.28 3.14
C ALA A 302 -19.43 -26.15 4.03
N ILE A 303 -19.27 -25.68 5.25
CA ILE A 303 -20.37 -25.22 6.10
C ILE A 303 -20.73 -23.84 5.55
N ASP A 304 -21.85 -23.73 4.86
CA ASP A 304 -22.31 -22.51 4.19
C ASP A 304 -22.84 -21.49 5.22
N ASP A 305 -21.94 -21.04 6.09
CA ASP A 305 -22.20 -20.08 7.16
C ASP A 305 -21.38 -18.81 6.95
N ARG A 306 -22.10 -17.68 6.90
CA ARG A 306 -21.51 -16.36 6.64
C ARG A 306 -20.49 -15.94 7.70
N HIS A 307 -20.74 -16.26 8.98
CA HIS A 307 -19.83 -15.89 10.07
C HIS A 307 -18.53 -16.67 9.95
N LEU A 308 -18.62 -17.97 9.66
CA LEU A 308 -17.45 -18.81 9.41
C LEU A 308 -16.62 -18.31 8.23
N HIS A 309 -17.25 -17.97 7.09
CA HIS A 309 -16.53 -17.41 5.94
C HIS A 309 -15.80 -16.11 6.27
N ARG A 310 -16.41 -15.23 7.07
CA ARG A 310 -15.76 -13.99 7.51
C ARG A 310 -14.52 -14.27 8.36
N ARG A 311 -14.54 -15.28 9.23
CA ARG A 311 -13.37 -15.69 10.02
C ARG A 311 -12.30 -16.34 9.16
N LEU A 312 -12.69 -17.22 8.23
CA LEU A 312 -11.76 -17.83 7.28
C LEU A 312 -11.04 -16.77 6.45
N ASP A 313 -11.75 -15.76 5.97
CA ASP A 313 -11.15 -14.63 5.24
C ASP A 313 -10.13 -13.89 6.12
N ARG A 314 -10.44 -13.60 7.39
CA ARG A 314 -9.48 -12.94 8.31
C ARG A 314 -8.24 -13.78 8.56
N ILE A 315 -8.39 -15.09 8.75
CA ILE A 315 -7.24 -15.99 8.93
C ILE A 315 -6.40 -16.04 7.65
N ARG A 316 -7.06 -16.04 6.47
CA ARG A 316 -6.38 -15.93 5.18
C ARG A 316 -5.62 -14.62 5.03
N ASP A 317 -6.18 -13.49 5.45
CA ASP A 317 -5.50 -12.19 5.42
C ASP A 317 -4.24 -12.20 6.29
N VAL A 318 -4.30 -12.78 7.50
CA VAL A 318 -3.12 -12.98 8.35
C VAL A 318 -2.10 -13.91 7.69
N GLY A 319 -2.57 -14.99 7.05
CA GLY A 319 -1.72 -15.90 6.27
C GLY A 319 -1.00 -15.18 5.13
N ASN A 320 -1.72 -14.37 4.36
CA ASN A 320 -1.15 -13.58 3.25
C ASN A 320 -0.10 -12.57 3.75
N GLN A 321 -0.37 -11.89 4.87
CA GLN A 321 0.62 -11.02 5.51
C GLN A 321 1.85 -11.79 5.98
N THR A 322 1.65 -13.00 6.50
CA THR A 322 2.76 -13.89 6.90
C THR A 322 3.59 -14.34 5.70
N TYR A 323 2.95 -14.75 4.61
CA TYR A 323 3.61 -15.04 3.33
C TYR A 323 4.44 -13.87 2.84
N ALA A 324 3.89 -12.65 2.92
CA ALA A 324 4.59 -11.43 2.51
C ALA A 324 5.81 -11.11 3.40
N LEU A 325 5.72 -11.31 4.72
CA LEU A 325 6.87 -11.14 5.62
C LEU A 325 7.96 -12.19 5.41
N LEU A 326 7.56 -13.41 5.06
CA LEU A 326 8.49 -14.48 4.72
C LEU A 326 8.95 -14.41 3.27
N TRP A 327 8.44 -13.49 2.45
CA TRP A 327 8.70 -13.39 1.01
C TRP A 327 8.49 -14.69 0.23
N ILE A 328 7.57 -15.52 0.69
CA ILE A 328 7.18 -16.75 0.00
C ILE A 328 5.91 -16.42 -0.79
N PRO A 329 5.81 -16.79 -2.08
CA PRO A 329 4.56 -16.63 -2.79
C PRO A 329 3.47 -17.44 -2.08
N PRO A 330 2.31 -16.84 -1.75
CA PRO A 330 1.21 -17.63 -1.23
C PRO A 330 0.89 -18.73 -2.25
N PRO A 331 0.54 -19.95 -1.81
CA PRO A 331 0.10 -20.98 -2.74
C PRO A 331 -1.06 -20.39 -3.53
N THR A 332 -0.88 -20.21 -4.84
CA THR A 332 -1.91 -19.70 -5.75
C THR A 332 -2.96 -20.77 -5.87
N THR A 333 -3.88 -20.78 -4.91
CA THR A 333 -4.87 -21.83 -4.81
C THR A 333 -5.95 -21.55 -5.85
N ALA A 334 -5.94 -22.32 -6.95
CA ALA A 334 -7.14 -22.49 -7.79
C ALA A 334 -8.38 -22.82 -6.94
N VAL A 335 -8.17 -23.38 -5.75
CA VAL A 335 -9.16 -23.57 -4.68
C VAL A 335 -9.81 -22.25 -4.24
N ASP A 336 -9.06 -21.16 -4.12
CA ASP A 336 -9.58 -19.85 -3.71
C ASP A 336 -10.46 -19.22 -4.78
N VAL A 337 -10.06 -19.35 -6.05
CA VAL A 337 -10.86 -18.88 -7.19
C VAL A 337 -12.19 -19.62 -7.25
N ARG A 338 -12.17 -20.95 -7.04
CA ARG A 338 -13.39 -21.77 -7.00
C ARG A 338 -14.29 -21.44 -5.82
N ALA A 339 -13.73 -21.23 -4.62
CA ALA A 339 -14.51 -20.85 -3.45
C ALA A 339 -15.08 -19.44 -3.59
N ALA A 340 -14.33 -18.50 -4.17
CA ALA A 340 -14.80 -17.15 -4.44
C ALA A 340 -15.88 -17.11 -5.53
N SER A 341 -15.74 -17.88 -6.62
CA SER A 341 -16.75 -17.95 -7.69
C SER A 341 -18.08 -18.54 -7.20
N LEU A 342 -18.03 -19.56 -6.34
CA LEU A 342 -19.21 -20.15 -5.70
C LEU A 342 -19.92 -19.13 -4.79
N ARG A 343 -19.17 -18.44 -3.92
CA ARG A 343 -19.73 -17.41 -3.04
C ARG A 343 -20.28 -16.23 -3.83
N LEU A 344 -19.65 -15.87 -4.94
CA LEU A 344 -20.10 -14.78 -5.80
C LEU A 344 -21.46 -15.11 -6.42
N GLU A 345 -21.62 -16.32 -6.95
CA GLU A 345 -22.87 -16.78 -7.54
C GLU A 345 -24.00 -16.84 -6.50
N SER A 346 -23.73 -17.41 -5.30
CA SER A 346 -24.70 -17.44 -4.20
C SER A 346 -25.11 -16.03 -3.74
N ASN A 347 -24.17 -15.10 -3.57
CA ASN A 347 -24.48 -13.72 -3.19
C ASN A 347 -25.25 -12.96 -4.26
N ILE A 348 -24.95 -13.19 -5.54
CA ILE A 348 -25.73 -12.63 -6.65
C ILE A 348 -27.15 -13.21 -6.63
N SER A 349 -27.32 -14.52 -6.44
CA SER A 349 -28.64 -15.15 -6.31
C SER A 349 -29.45 -14.52 -5.17
N ASN A 350 -28.85 -14.40 -3.98
CA ASN A 350 -29.47 -13.78 -2.81
C ASN A 350 -29.84 -12.30 -3.05
N LEU A 351 -29.04 -11.57 -3.83
CA LEU A 351 -29.34 -10.20 -4.24
C LEU A 351 -30.54 -10.16 -5.19
N LEU A 352 -30.62 -11.09 -6.16
CA LEU A 352 -31.75 -11.19 -7.08
C LEU A 352 -33.05 -11.57 -6.35
N ASP A 353 -32.98 -12.43 -5.35
CA ASP A 353 -34.14 -12.80 -4.53
C ASP A 353 -34.69 -11.61 -3.72
N GLN A 354 -33.83 -10.65 -3.37
CA GLN A 354 -34.23 -9.39 -2.72
C GLN A 354 -34.76 -8.34 -3.70
N LEU A 355 -34.60 -8.55 -5.01
CA LEU A 355 -34.99 -7.60 -6.05
C LEU A 355 -36.51 -7.63 -6.29
N THR A 356 -37.26 -7.02 -5.37
CA THR A 356 -38.72 -6.95 -5.45
C THR A 356 -39.19 -5.82 -6.38
N LEU A 357 -40.44 -5.91 -6.88
CA LEU A 357 -41.09 -4.82 -7.63
C LEU A 357 -41.07 -3.49 -6.86
N ARG A 358 -41.15 -3.56 -5.53
CA ARG A 358 -41.08 -2.38 -4.65
C ARG A 358 -39.70 -1.73 -4.67
N ALA A 359 -38.64 -2.54 -4.63
CA ALA A 359 -37.26 -2.06 -4.72
C ALA A 359 -37.00 -1.37 -6.06
N MET A 360 -37.50 -1.94 -7.16
CA MET A 360 -37.36 -1.36 -8.50
C MET A 360 -38.16 -0.07 -8.71
N GLY A 361 -39.23 0.15 -7.93
CA GLY A 361 -40.10 1.33 -8.06
C GLY A 361 -39.40 2.68 -7.81
N THR A 362 -38.22 2.68 -7.17
CA THR A 362 -37.41 3.89 -6.99
C THR A 362 -36.63 4.30 -8.25
N LEU A 363 -36.46 3.38 -9.20
CA LEU A 363 -35.74 3.63 -10.44
C LEU A 363 -36.68 4.11 -11.56
N ARG A 364 -36.12 4.79 -12.57
CA ARG A 364 -36.89 5.17 -13.77
C ARG A 364 -37.30 3.91 -14.55
N PRO A 365 -38.45 3.90 -15.26
CA PRO A 365 -38.91 2.71 -15.99
C PRO A 365 -37.89 2.14 -16.99
N THR A 366 -37.10 2.99 -17.64
CA THR A 366 -36.01 2.57 -18.53
C THR A 366 -34.89 1.85 -17.78
N ASP A 367 -34.58 2.31 -16.57
CA ASP A 367 -33.53 1.74 -15.73
C ASP A 367 -33.99 0.44 -15.08
N GLN A 368 -35.29 0.28 -14.79
CA GLN A 368 -35.87 -0.96 -14.28
C GLN A 368 -35.65 -2.13 -15.25
N ILE A 369 -36.00 -1.95 -16.53
CA ILE A 369 -35.82 -2.98 -17.56
C ILE A 369 -34.33 -3.32 -17.72
N ARG A 370 -33.49 -2.29 -17.80
CA ARG A 370 -32.04 -2.47 -17.92
C ARG A 370 -31.47 -3.24 -16.74
N VAL A 371 -31.84 -2.86 -15.51
CA VAL A 371 -31.37 -3.54 -14.30
C VAL A 371 -31.81 -5.00 -14.31
N MET A 372 -33.06 -5.31 -14.64
CA MET A 372 -33.53 -6.70 -14.70
C MET A 372 -32.74 -7.55 -15.71
N GLU A 373 -32.57 -7.06 -16.93
CA GLU A 373 -31.85 -7.79 -17.98
C GLU A 373 -30.37 -7.97 -17.66
N SER A 374 -29.70 -6.91 -17.20
CA SER A 374 -28.30 -6.95 -16.80
C SER A 374 -28.09 -7.84 -15.56
N SER A 375 -29.02 -7.84 -14.62
CA SER A 375 -28.95 -8.67 -13.41
C SER A 375 -29.07 -10.16 -13.73
N ARG A 376 -29.99 -10.54 -14.62
CA ARG A 376 -30.12 -11.92 -15.11
C ARG A 376 -28.85 -12.36 -15.84
N ARG A 377 -28.33 -11.51 -16.71
CA ARG A 377 -27.08 -11.77 -17.44
C ARG A 377 -25.90 -11.95 -16.48
N LEU A 378 -25.79 -11.09 -15.47
CA LEU A 378 -24.75 -11.17 -14.45
C LEU A 378 -24.80 -12.52 -13.73
N TYR A 379 -26.00 -12.98 -13.33
CA TYR A 379 -26.18 -14.29 -12.71
C TYR A 379 -25.79 -15.46 -13.62
N ASP A 380 -26.20 -15.42 -14.89
CA ASP A 380 -25.83 -16.45 -15.87
C ASP A 380 -24.30 -16.52 -16.05
N GLN A 381 -23.62 -15.37 -16.10
CA GLN A 381 -22.17 -15.27 -16.19
C GLN A 381 -21.45 -15.73 -14.91
N SER A 382 -21.96 -15.39 -13.72
CA SER A 382 -21.38 -15.87 -12.46
C SER A 382 -21.49 -17.39 -12.34
N ARG A 383 -22.60 -17.97 -12.80
CA ARG A 383 -22.79 -19.42 -12.87
C ARG A 383 -21.87 -20.08 -13.91
N GLN A 384 -21.65 -19.43 -15.05
CA GLN A 384 -20.67 -19.88 -16.03
C GLN A 384 -19.26 -19.89 -15.45
N LEU A 385 -18.87 -18.83 -14.73
CA LEU A 385 -17.59 -18.74 -14.04
C LEU A 385 -17.45 -19.87 -13.00
N GLN A 386 -18.47 -20.08 -12.16
CA GLN A 386 -18.51 -21.15 -11.17
C GLN A 386 -18.35 -22.53 -11.84
N THR A 387 -19.04 -22.79 -12.95
CA THR A 387 -18.90 -24.04 -13.72
C THR A 387 -17.51 -24.21 -14.31
N ALA A 388 -16.91 -23.14 -14.88
CA ALA A 388 -15.57 -23.17 -15.44
C ALA A 388 -14.50 -23.45 -14.36
N THR A 389 -14.63 -22.81 -13.19
CA THR A 389 -13.74 -23.08 -12.05
C THR A 389 -13.88 -24.50 -11.50
N ALA A 390 -15.09 -25.06 -11.48
CA ALA A 390 -15.32 -26.44 -11.06
C ALA A 390 -14.69 -27.47 -12.01
N ARG A 391 -14.54 -27.12 -13.29
CA ARG A 391 -13.85 -27.92 -14.32
C ARG A 391 -12.35 -27.66 -14.40
N SER A 392 -11.80 -26.83 -13.51
CA SER A 392 -10.39 -26.41 -13.53
C SER A 392 -9.98 -25.81 -14.88
N ALA A 393 -10.84 -24.99 -15.48
CA ALA A 393 -10.53 -24.27 -16.71
C ALA A 393 -9.24 -23.42 -16.58
N PRO A 394 -8.51 -23.17 -17.67
CA PRO A 394 -7.29 -22.37 -17.63
C PRO A 394 -7.55 -20.95 -17.13
N VAL A 395 -6.58 -20.37 -16.40
CA VAL A 395 -6.70 -19.04 -15.77
C VAL A 395 -7.07 -17.95 -16.79
N SER A 396 -6.59 -18.04 -18.03
CA SER A 396 -6.92 -17.08 -19.10
C SER A 396 -8.40 -17.11 -19.50
N GLU A 397 -9.03 -18.29 -19.49
CA GLU A 397 -10.46 -18.46 -19.74
C GLU A 397 -11.27 -17.94 -18.54
N LEU A 398 -10.86 -18.28 -17.32
CA LEU A 398 -11.49 -17.76 -16.11
C LEU A 398 -11.44 -16.23 -16.05
N ALA A 399 -10.30 -15.64 -16.38
CA ALA A 399 -10.11 -14.20 -16.44
C ALA A 399 -11.00 -13.53 -17.51
N SER A 400 -11.22 -14.17 -18.66
CA SER A 400 -12.06 -13.60 -19.72
C SER A 400 -13.54 -13.61 -19.34
N ILE A 401 -14.02 -14.71 -18.73
CA ILE A 401 -15.38 -14.81 -18.20
C ILE A 401 -15.57 -13.76 -17.08
N PHE A 402 -14.62 -13.71 -16.13
CA PHE A 402 -14.71 -12.80 -14.99
C PHE A 402 -14.65 -11.32 -15.39
N LYS A 403 -13.89 -10.93 -16.42
CA LYS A 403 -13.93 -9.55 -16.97
C LYS A 403 -15.34 -9.11 -17.35
N THR A 404 -16.16 -10.03 -17.84
CA THR A 404 -17.54 -9.74 -18.23
C THR A 404 -18.42 -9.57 -16.99
N VAL A 405 -18.27 -10.46 -16.01
CA VAL A 405 -18.93 -10.38 -14.69
C VAL A 405 -18.61 -9.06 -13.99
N ASP A 406 -17.33 -8.70 -13.91
CA ASP A 406 -16.85 -7.49 -13.23
C ASP A 406 -17.41 -6.22 -13.88
N ARG A 407 -17.40 -6.15 -15.22
CA ARG A 407 -17.99 -5.02 -15.95
C ARG A 407 -19.50 -4.91 -15.70
N ASP A 408 -20.22 -6.02 -15.82
CA ASP A 408 -21.68 -6.02 -15.68
C ASP A 408 -22.07 -5.68 -14.22
N TRP A 409 -21.34 -6.20 -13.22
CA TRP A 409 -21.48 -5.83 -11.81
C TRP A 409 -21.26 -4.32 -11.58
N ASN A 410 -20.12 -3.77 -12.02
CA ASN A 410 -19.81 -2.35 -11.85
C ASN A 410 -20.86 -1.45 -12.50
N SER A 411 -21.47 -1.88 -13.61
CA SER A 411 -22.54 -1.13 -14.27
C SER A 411 -23.88 -1.13 -13.52
N LEU A 412 -24.14 -2.17 -12.72
CA LEU A 412 -25.38 -2.35 -11.95
C LEU A 412 -25.28 -1.81 -10.53
N ARG A 413 -24.06 -1.77 -9.98
CA ARG A 413 -23.76 -1.41 -8.59
C ARG A 413 -24.44 -0.12 -8.14
N ASP A 414 -24.34 0.95 -8.91
CA ASP A 414 -24.92 2.25 -8.55
C ASP A 414 -26.45 2.19 -8.52
N SER A 415 -27.06 1.47 -9.44
CA SER A 415 -28.52 1.24 -9.45
C SER A 415 -28.97 0.46 -8.22
N PHE A 416 -28.23 -0.56 -7.79
CA PHE A 416 -28.55 -1.30 -6.57
C PHE A 416 -28.44 -0.43 -5.31
N LEU A 417 -27.42 0.43 -5.22
CA LEU A 417 -27.27 1.38 -4.11
C LEU A 417 -28.42 2.39 -4.05
N GLN A 418 -28.93 2.83 -5.21
CA GLN A 418 -30.09 3.75 -5.29
C GLN A 418 -31.41 3.13 -4.80
N MET A 419 -31.55 1.80 -4.83
CA MET A 419 -32.79 1.14 -4.43
C MET A 419 -33.05 1.22 -2.92
N GLY A 420 -32.01 1.41 -2.08
CA GLY A 420 -32.05 1.61 -0.63
C GLY A 420 -32.65 0.47 0.22
N THR A 421 -33.45 -0.39 -0.38
CA THR A 421 -34.18 -1.53 0.20
C THR A 421 -33.34 -2.80 0.20
N LEU A 422 -32.30 -2.86 -0.64
CA LEU A 422 -31.36 -3.98 -0.69
C LEU A 422 -30.39 -3.89 0.50
N ALA A 423 -30.04 -5.04 1.06
CA ALA A 423 -29.07 -5.08 2.14
C ALA A 423 -27.68 -4.66 1.61
N ASN A 424 -27.23 -3.45 1.96
CA ASN A 424 -25.90 -2.91 1.62
C ASN A 424 -24.75 -3.89 1.94
N GLY A 425 -24.96 -4.77 2.92
CA GLY A 425 -24.02 -5.84 3.25
C GLY A 425 -23.77 -6.80 2.08
N VAL A 426 -24.80 -7.24 1.34
CA VAL A 426 -24.64 -8.18 0.22
C VAL A 426 -23.87 -7.52 -0.93
N ILE A 427 -24.19 -6.26 -1.24
CA ILE A 427 -23.47 -5.48 -2.27
C ILE A 427 -21.98 -5.38 -1.91
N PHE A 428 -21.65 -5.10 -0.65
CA PHE A 428 -20.27 -5.04 -0.19
C PHE A 428 -19.54 -6.39 -0.26
N GLU A 429 -20.21 -7.50 0.07
CA GLU A 429 -19.61 -8.84 -0.09
C GLU A 429 -19.33 -9.15 -1.57
N ILE A 430 -20.23 -8.79 -2.48
CA ILE A 430 -20.01 -8.96 -3.93
C ILE A 430 -18.83 -8.10 -4.39
N ASP A 431 -18.74 -6.82 -3.98
CA ASP A 431 -17.60 -5.95 -4.26
C ASP A 431 -16.27 -6.60 -3.82
N LYS A 432 -16.25 -7.14 -2.60
CA LYS A 432 -15.08 -7.82 -2.02
C LYS A 432 -14.71 -9.09 -2.81
N LEU A 433 -15.69 -9.91 -3.19
CA LEU A 433 -15.45 -11.14 -3.96
C LEU A 433 -14.96 -10.83 -5.37
N CYS A 434 -15.51 -9.79 -6.01
CA CYS A 434 -15.01 -9.29 -7.29
C CYS A 434 -13.55 -8.84 -7.15
N GLU A 435 -13.19 -8.10 -6.10
CA GLU A 435 -11.78 -7.71 -5.88
C GLU A 435 -10.87 -8.92 -5.66
N GLN A 436 -11.29 -9.90 -4.85
CA GLN A 436 -10.54 -11.15 -4.65
C GLN A 436 -10.32 -11.89 -5.96
N LEU A 437 -11.33 -11.96 -6.83
CA LEU A 437 -11.23 -12.59 -8.15
C LEU A 437 -10.39 -11.76 -9.13
N ARG A 438 -10.43 -10.42 -9.08
CA ARG A 438 -9.55 -9.54 -9.86
C ARG A 438 -8.10 -9.84 -9.55
N VAL A 439 -7.74 -9.89 -8.27
CA VAL A 439 -6.37 -10.20 -7.82
C VAL A 439 -5.98 -11.62 -8.22
N ALA A 440 -6.82 -12.62 -7.93
CA ALA A 440 -6.50 -14.02 -8.18
C ALA A 440 -6.42 -14.39 -9.68
N LEU A 441 -7.17 -13.70 -10.54
CA LEU A 441 -7.18 -13.92 -11.98
C LEU A 441 -6.33 -12.89 -12.75
N ASN A 442 -5.65 -11.99 -12.03
CA ASN A 442 -4.90 -10.86 -12.60
C ASN A 442 -5.72 -10.07 -13.64
N VAL A 443 -6.97 -9.74 -13.29
CA VAL A 443 -7.85 -8.93 -14.11
C VAL A 443 -7.77 -7.49 -13.65
N SER A 444 -7.27 -6.61 -14.51
CA SER A 444 -7.32 -5.16 -14.29
C SER A 444 -8.78 -4.68 -14.30
N ALA A 445 -9.17 -3.86 -13.33
CA ALA A 445 -10.52 -3.31 -13.23
C ALA A 445 -10.91 -2.57 -14.53
N ALA A 446 -12.10 -2.86 -15.05
CA ALA A 446 -12.56 -2.35 -16.34
C ALA A 446 -12.95 -0.86 -16.35
N GLY A 447 -12.87 -0.18 -15.21
CA GLY A 447 -12.96 1.27 -15.05
C GLY A 447 -11.92 1.68 -14.02
N GLY A 448 -11.21 2.80 -14.26
CA GLY A 448 -10.02 3.21 -13.50
C GLY A 448 -10.12 2.90 -12.00
N ALA A 449 -9.08 2.26 -11.46
CA ALA A 449 -9.04 1.61 -10.14
C ALA A 449 -10.14 2.12 -9.19
N PRO A 450 -11.15 1.30 -8.84
CA PRO A 450 -12.14 1.71 -7.87
C PRO A 450 -11.38 2.18 -6.63
N VAL A 451 -11.63 3.42 -6.21
CA VAL A 451 -11.00 3.97 -5.01
C VAL A 451 -11.39 3.04 -3.88
N ASP A 452 -10.41 2.32 -3.32
CA ASP A 452 -10.66 1.42 -2.20
C ASP A 452 -11.06 2.27 -0.99
N LEU A 453 -12.37 2.46 -0.86
CA LEU A 453 -12.96 3.27 0.17
C LEU A 453 -12.60 2.75 1.57
N ALA A 454 -12.41 1.43 1.73
CA ALA A 454 -11.98 0.87 3.01
C ALA A 454 -10.56 1.33 3.36
N ASN A 455 -9.65 1.30 2.39
CA ASN A 455 -8.30 1.83 2.58
C ASN A 455 -8.29 3.33 2.83
N LEU A 456 -9.15 4.10 2.16
CA LEU A 456 -9.27 5.54 2.41
C LEU A 456 -9.84 5.86 3.80
N VAL A 457 -10.87 5.13 4.24
CA VAL A 457 -11.42 5.27 5.59
C VAL A 457 -10.35 4.96 6.63
N GLN A 458 -9.58 3.88 6.43
CA GLN A 458 -8.48 3.53 7.34
C GLN A 458 -7.38 4.59 7.34
N ALA A 459 -6.97 5.09 6.17
CA ALA A 459 -5.97 6.15 6.08
C ALA A 459 -6.45 7.45 6.76
N ALA A 460 -7.72 7.82 6.56
CA ALA A 460 -8.33 8.99 7.20
C ALA A 460 -8.47 8.85 8.72
N ALA A 461 -8.80 7.65 9.21
CA ALA A 461 -8.85 7.36 10.65
C ALA A 461 -7.47 7.47 11.31
N SER A 462 -6.45 6.90 10.68
CA SER A 462 -5.05 7.02 11.14
C SER A 462 -4.62 8.48 11.13
N LEU A 463 -4.93 9.22 10.06
CA LEU A 463 -4.59 10.64 9.95
C LEU A 463 -5.29 11.48 11.02
N GLU A 464 -6.58 11.24 11.30
CA GLU A 464 -7.31 11.92 12.38
C GLU A 464 -6.62 11.68 13.74
N GLY A 465 -6.26 10.42 14.03
CA GLY A 465 -5.61 10.06 15.28
C GLY A 465 -4.27 10.77 15.47
N GLU A 466 -3.40 10.71 14.46
CA GLU A 466 -2.09 11.36 14.49
C GLU A 466 -2.20 12.90 14.52
N ALA A 467 -3.15 13.48 13.77
CA ALA A 467 -3.40 14.92 13.80
C ALA A 467 -3.88 15.40 15.17
N ALA A 468 -4.71 14.61 15.87
CA ALA A 468 -5.16 14.92 17.22
C ALA A 468 -3.99 14.93 18.22
N TYR A 469 -3.07 13.95 18.13
CA TYR A 469 -1.87 13.92 18.98
C TYR A 469 -0.95 15.10 18.69
N LEU A 470 -0.74 15.45 17.42
CA LEU A 470 0.10 16.58 17.06
C LEU A 470 -0.49 17.92 17.54
N ASP A 471 -1.79 18.16 17.36
CA ASP A 471 -2.48 19.36 17.87
C ASP A 471 -2.31 19.49 19.39
N ALA A 472 -2.51 18.40 20.13
CA ALA A 472 -2.32 18.39 21.58
C ALA A 472 -0.88 18.73 22.00
N ASP A 473 0.12 18.20 21.29
CA ASP A 473 1.52 18.54 21.53
C ASP A 473 1.83 20.00 21.18
N ILE A 474 1.34 20.50 20.05
CA ILE A 474 1.51 21.91 19.65
C ILE A 474 0.91 22.84 20.70
N GLN A 475 -0.31 22.58 21.17
CA GLN A 475 -0.95 23.36 22.23
C GLN A 475 -0.11 23.33 23.52
N ARG A 476 0.39 22.15 23.92
CA ARG A 476 1.22 21.97 25.12
C ARG A 476 2.52 22.77 25.07
N PHE A 477 3.17 22.82 23.92
CA PHE A 477 4.46 23.49 23.76
C PHE A 477 4.37 24.92 23.20
N SER A 478 3.18 25.37 22.80
CA SER A 478 2.91 26.71 22.26
C SER A 478 3.45 27.83 23.17
N ARG A 479 3.40 27.64 24.50
CA ARG A 479 3.90 28.58 25.51
C ARG A 479 5.39 28.91 25.39
N TYR A 480 6.18 28.05 24.76
CA TYR A 480 7.62 28.26 24.56
C TYR A 480 7.94 29.09 23.30
N ILE A 481 6.95 29.30 22.42
CA ILE A 481 7.12 30.09 21.20
C ILE A 481 7.13 31.57 21.59
N SER A 482 8.21 32.28 21.25
CA SER A 482 8.41 33.68 21.70
C SER A 482 7.52 34.68 20.96
N SER A 483 7.17 34.41 19.70
CA SER A 483 6.34 35.30 18.87
C SER A 483 4.86 34.94 19.01
N GLN A 484 4.06 35.86 19.54
CA GLN A 484 2.61 35.71 19.69
C GLN A 484 1.88 35.43 18.36
N PRO A 485 2.05 36.22 17.27
CA PRO A 485 1.33 35.96 16.02
C PRO A 485 1.69 34.61 15.42
N ARG A 486 2.94 34.15 15.62
CA ARG A 486 3.38 32.84 15.14
C ARG A 486 2.83 31.70 16.00
N ARG A 487 2.72 31.91 17.30
CA ARG A 487 2.08 30.97 18.22
C ARG A 487 0.61 30.76 17.83
N GLU A 488 -0.10 31.85 17.57
CA GLU A 488 -1.50 31.82 17.12
C GLU A 488 -1.60 31.09 15.77
N SER A 489 -0.78 31.45 14.78
CA SER A 489 -0.74 30.78 13.47
C SER A 489 -0.50 29.26 13.58
N LEU A 490 0.44 28.83 14.43
CA LEU A 490 0.76 27.40 14.58
C LEU A 490 -0.36 26.63 15.26
N VAL A 491 -0.93 27.20 16.32
CA VAL A 491 -2.04 26.58 17.05
C VAL A 491 -3.26 26.50 16.16
N ASP A 492 -3.63 27.59 15.48
CA ASP A 492 -4.77 27.63 14.57
C ASP A 492 -4.57 26.69 13.38
N GLY A 493 -3.39 26.69 12.75
CA GLY A 493 -3.07 25.79 11.65
C GLY A 493 -3.12 24.31 12.05
N SER A 494 -2.64 23.95 13.25
CA SER A 494 -2.71 22.58 13.75
C SER A 494 -4.15 22.13 14.04
N LYS A 495 -4.95 23.03 14.60
CA LYS A 495 -6.35 22.80 14.91
C LYS A 495 -7.20 22.67 13.65
N ASP A 496 -7.00 23.55 12.68
CA ASP A 496 -7.69 23.52 11.40
C ASP A 496 -7.37 22.23 10.64
N PHE A 497 -6.10 21.82 10.59
CA PHE A 497 -5.70 20.55 10.00
C PHE A 497 -6.39 19.35 10.68
N TYR A 498 -6.43 19.32 12.01
CA TYR A 498 -7.14 18.28 12.76
C TYR A 498 -8.64 18.27 12.47
N ILE A 499 -9.30 19.43 12.43
CA ILE A 499 -10.74 19.54 12.13
C ILE A 499 -11.05 18.97 10.73
N HIS A 500 -10.24 19.30 9.74
CA HIS A 500 -10.41 18.80 8.37
C HIS A 500 -10.11 17.30 8.27
N ALA A 501 -9.10 16.79 8.98
CA ALA A 501 -8.81 15.35 9.02
C ALA A 501 -10.00 14.56 9.60
N LYS A 502 -10.55 15.04 10.71
CA LYS A 502 -11.73 14.46 11.36
C LYS A 502 -12.98 14.52 10.49
N ARG A 503 -13.24 15.67 9.85
CA ARG A 503 -14.42 15.82 8.99
C ARG A 503 -14.31 14.92 7.76
N LEU A 504 -13.13 14.84 7.13
CA LEU A 504 -12.89 13.95 6.00
C LEU A 504 -13.11 12.48 6.39
N HIS A 505 -12.57 12.04 7.53
CA HIS A 505 -12.80 10.68 8.03
C HIS A 505 -14.29 10.40 8.28
N SER A 506 -15.02 11.34 8.89
CA SER A 506 -16.46 11.22 9.11
C SER A 506 -17.23 11.15 7.79
N GLN A 507 -16.87 11.96 6.79
CA GLN A 507 -17.53 11.97 5.47
C GLN A 507 -17.25 10.68 4.68
N LEU A 508 -16.01 10.19 4.70
CA LEU A 508 -15.65 8.91 4.08
C LEU A 508 -16.41 7.75 4.72
N SER A 509 -16.53 7.75 6.06
CA SER A 509 -17.28 6.76 6.81
C SER A 509 -18.78 6.80 6.51
N ALA A 510 -19.33 8.01 6.36
CA ALA A 510 -20.73 8.23 5.99
C ALA A 510 -21.01 8.03 4.49
N ARG A 511 -19.97 7.78 3.68
CA ARG A 511 -20.05 7.66 2.22
C ARG A 511 -20.65 8.91 1.57
N ALA A 512 -20.15 10.08 1.98
CA ALA A 512 -20.52 11.36 1.38
C ALA A 512 -20.26 11.37 -0.13
N ASP A 513 -20.92 12.30 -0.83
CA ASP A 513 -20.72 12.50 -2.25
C ASP A 513 -19.26 12.87 -2.57
N PHE A 514 -18.76 12.42 -3.72
CA PHE A 514 -17.37 12.63 -4.11
C PHE A 514 -16.99 14.11 -4.17
N GLY A 515 -17.90 15.00 -4.59
CA GLY A 515 -17.63 16.44 -4.62
C GLY A 515 -17.44 17.06 -3.23
N GLU A 516 -18.10 16.52 -2.20
CA GLU A 516 -17.89 16.93 -0.81
C GLU A 516 -16.53 16.44 -0.30
N LEU A 517 -16.20 15.17 -0.58
CA LEU A 517 -14.92 14.57 -0.23
C LEU A 517 -13.75 15.31 -0.87
N GLN A 518 -13.87 15.70 -2.14
CA GLN A 518 -12.83 16.44 -2.87
C GLN A 518 -12.62 17.85 -2.28
N ARG A 519 -13.71 18.53 -1.89
CA ARG A 519 -13.64 19.84 -1.24
C ARG A 519 -12.96 19.75 0.12
N GLU A 520 -13.36 18.78 0.93
CA GLU A 520 -12.78 18.58 2.27
C GLU A 520 -11.31 18.15 2.19
N ALA A 521 -10.96 17.27 1.25
CA ALA A 521 -9.57 16.91 0.97
C ALA A 521 -8.73 18.11 0.52
N SER A 522 -9.31 19.06 -0.22
CA SER A 522 -8.60 20.29 -0.60
C SER A 522 -8.27 21.15 0.63
N HIS A 523 -9.25 21.37 1.53
CA HIS A 523 -9.02 22.11 2.77
C HIS A 523 -7.99 21.43 3.69
N LEU A 524 -8.02 20.10 3.76
CA LEU A 524 -7.01 19.32 4.47
C LEU A 524 -5.59 19.56 3.92
N MET A 525 -5.43 19.58 2.60
CA MET A 525 -4.12 19.81 1.96
C MET A 525 -3.61 21.24 2.17
N ASP A 526 -4.50 22.23 2.11
CA ASP A 526 -4.15 23.63 2.39
C ASP A 526 -3.67 23.79 3.85
N GLY A 527 -4.40 23.19 4.81
CA GLY A 527 -4.03 23.16 6.22
C GLY A 527 -2.71 22.43 6.47
N TRP A 528 -2.48 21.31 5.76
CA TRP A 528 -1.23 20.56 5.80
C TRP A 528 -0.03 21.38 5.34
N GLU A 529 -0.15 22.08 4.21
CA GLU A 529 0.94 22.88 3.64
C GLU A 529 1.29 24.07 4.56
N GLN A 530 0.29 24.72 5.15
CA GLN A 530 0.51 25.76 6.16
C GLN A 530 1.24 25.18 7.37
N LEU A 531 0.73 24.10 7.95
CA LEU A 531 1.30 23.48 9.14
C LEU A 531 2.74 22.98 8.90
N SER A 532 3.01 22.37 7.75
CA SER A 532 4.34 21.87 7.36
C SER A 532 5.40 22.97 7.31
N ARG A 533 5.05 24.15 6.75
CA ARG A 533 5.93 25.33 6.72
C ARG A 533 6.28 25.80 8.13
N GLU A 534 5.31 25.81 9.03
CA GLU A 534 5.53 26.25 10.41
C GLU A 534 6.33 25.24 11.25
N ILE A 535 6.08 23.94 11.06
CA ILE A 535 6.77 22.86 11.77
C ILE A 535 8.27 22.80 11.41
N THR A 536 8.60 23.10 10.16
CA THR A 536 9.99 23.11 9.68
C THR A 536 10.84 24.17 10.41
N ASP A 537 10.22 25.27 10.85
CA ASP A 537 10.90 26.36 11.53
C ASP A 537 10.90 26.26 13.07
N LEU A 538 10.32 25.24 13.69
CA LEU A 538 10.10 25.19 15.15
C LEU A 538 11.38 25.38 15.99
N GLN A 539 12.49 24.77 15.57
CA GLN A 539 13.77 24.88 16.29
C GLN A 539 14.31 26.33 16.32
N ARG A 540 14.05 27.11 15.26
CA ARG A 540 14.49 28.51 15.17
C ARG A 540 13.68 29.44 16.08
N ASN A 541 12.54 28.98 16.60
CA ASN A 541 11.55 29.80 17.30
C ASN A 541 11.47 29.56 18.82
N GLY A 542 12.46 28.87 19.40
CA GLY A 542 12.60 28.72 20.85
C GLY A 542 11.91 27.48 21.44
N ILE A 543 11.36 26.58 20.63
CA ILE A 543 10.87 25.29 21.13
C ILE A 543 12.07 24.41 21.51
N PRO A 544 12.04 23.72 22.67
CA PRO A 544 13.09 22.78 23.05
C PRO A 544 13.35 21.74 21.96
N THR A 545 14.62 21.47 21.65
CA THR A 545 15.04 20.60 20.54
C THR A 545 14.32 19.24 20.54
N ARG A 546 14.21 18.60 21.71
CA ARG A 546 13.52 17.30 21.84
C ARG A 546 12.03 17.37 21.47
N SER A 547 11.34 18.45 21.85
CA SER A 547 9.93 18.65 21.53
C SER A 547 9.75 18.94 20.04
N ALA A 548 10.62 19.79 19.46
CA ALA A 548 10.62 20.06 18.04
C ALA A 548 10.87 18.78 17.22
N GLU A 549 11.83 17.94 17.62
CA GLU A 549 12.10 16.64 16.99
C GLU A 549 10.91 15.68 17.08
N SER A 550 10.19 15.67 18.20
CA SER A 550 8.98 14.86 18.39
C SER A 550 7.87 15.30 17.44
N MET A 551 7.57 16.60 17.37
CA MET A 551 6.56 17.15 16.45
C MET A 551 6.93 16.91 14.99
N GLN A 552 8.20 17.09 14.63
CA GLN A 552 8.70 16.80 13.28
C GLN A 552 8.63 15.30 12.95
N ARG A 553 8.69 14.41 13.93
CA ARG A 553 8.51 12.97 13.74
C ARG A 553 7.05 12.64 13.48
N ALA A 554 6.14 13.10 14.33
CA ALA A 554 4.70 12.93 14.16
C ALA A 554 4.23 13.51 12.81
N HIS A 555 4.72 14.70 12.44
CA HIS A 555 4.49 15.27 11.12
C HIS A 555 4.94 14.32 9.99
N ARG A 556 6.15 13.75 10.07
CA ARG A 556 6.65 12.80 9.05
C ARG A 556 5.83 11.51 8.97
N GLU A 557 5.29 11.04 10.09
CA GLU A 557 4.46 9.84 10.16
C GLU A 557 3.09 10.03 9.47
N MET A 558 2.58 11.27 9.40
CA MET A 558 1.32 11.58 8.72
C MET A 558 1.43 11.72 7.19
N VAL A 559 2.61 12.06 6.67
CA VAL A 559 2.85 12.27 5.23
C VAL A 559 2.26 11.18 4.31
N PRO A 560 2.47 9.86 4.57
CA PRO A 560 1.91 8.82 3.70
C PRO A 560 0.39 8.84 3.62
N PHE A 561 -0.31 9.16 4.73
CA PHE A 561 -1.77 9.21 4.75
C PHE A 561 -2.29 10.43 3.98
N VAL A 562 -1.67 11.60 4.19
CA VAL A 562 -2.00 12.82 3.44
C VAL A 562 -1.79 12.62 1.93
N ALA A 563 -0.67 12.03 1.54
CA ALA A 563 -0.38 11.74 0.13
C ALA A 563 -1.38 10.74 -0.46
N GLN A 564 -1.73 9.67 0.27
CA GLN A 564 -2.71 8.68 -0.17
C GLN A 564 -4.10 9.30 -0.38
N LEU A 565 -4.57 10.10 0.57
CA LEU A 565 -5.87 10.77 0.50
C LEU A 565 -5.90 11.82 -0.61
N GLY A 566 -4.84 12.62 -0.74
CA GLY A 566 -4.70 13.61 -1.81
C GLY A 566 -4.71 12.97 -3.20
N ALA A 567 -3.90 11.92 -3.41
CA ALA A 567 -3.85 11.21 -4.68
C ALA A 567 -5.21 10.58 -5.07
N ALA A 568 -5.92 10.03 -4.10
CA ALA A 568 -7.19 9.36 -4.37
C ALA A 568 -8.35 10.33 -4.64
N LEU A 569 -8.37 11.50 -3.98
CA LEU A 569 -9.50 12.43 -4.01
C LEU A 569 -9.27 13.65 -4.92
N LEU A 570 -8.02 14.02 -5.25
CA LEU A 570 -7.70 15.24 -6.00
C LEU A 570 -7.15 15.01 -7.42
N GLU A 571 -6.66 13.81 -7.77
CA GLU A 571 -6.11 13.52 -9.12
C GLU A 571 -7.17 13.15 -10.18
N ARG A 572 -8.46 13.25 -9.85
CA ARG A 572 -9.58 13.01 -10.76
C ARG A 572 -10.37 14.29 -10.97
#